data_AF-A0AAV4BX05-F1
#
_entry.id   AF-A0AAV4BX05-F1
#
_cell.length_a   1.000
_cell.length_b   1.000
_cell.length_c   1.000
_cell.angle_alpha   90.00
_cell.angle_beta   90.00
_cell.angle_gamma   90.00
#
_symmetry.space_group_name_H-M   'P 1'
#
loop_
_entity.id
_entity.type
_entity.pdbx_description
1 polymer ?
#
loop_
_entity_poly.entity_id
_entity_poly.type
_entity_poly.pdbx_seq_one_letter_code
_entity_poly.pdbx_strand_id
1 'polypeptide(L)'
;MFIEEKGKDDKPSFSTYSRIFKHMNFGFHKPKKDQCCLCMSFLKGTESQKEELRTRYTKHIAEKVKVRELKSSCKEIAQGEKVELCTIFDLQQVIHLRISKRTLSSTSGG
;
A
#
# COMPACT_ATOMS: atom_id res chain seq x y z
N MET A 1 -12.03 -27.31 -13.98
CA MET A 1 -12.95 -26.82 -12.93
C MET A 1 -13.58 -25.54 -13.45
N PHE A 2 -14.82 -25.60 -13.92
CA PHE A 2 -15.56 -24.44 -14.42
C PHE A 2 -16.47 -23.95 -13.29
N ILE A 3 -16.47 -22.64 -13.01
CA ILE A 3 -17.39 -22.04 -12.05
C ILE A 3 -18.68 -21.77 -12.81
N GLU A 4 -19.80 -22.29 -12.31
CA GLU A 4 -21.12 -21.97 -12.86
C GLU A 4 -21.42 -20.48 -12.63
N GLU A 5 -21.53 -19.72 -13.73
CA GLU A 5 -21.89 -18.32 -13.68
C GLU A 5 -23.37 -18.19 -13.29
N LYS A 6 -23.65 -17.58 -12.13
CA LYS A 6 -25.01 -17.22 -11.75
C LYS A 6 -25.40 -15.91 -12.45
N GLY A 7 -26.08 -16.03 -13.59
CA GLY A 7 -26.84 -14.94 -14.19
C GLY A 7 -26.03 -13.95 -15.04
N LYS A 8 -26.71 -13.38 -16.03
CA LYS A 8 -26.16 -12.67 -17.20
C LYS A 8 -25.46 -11.33 -16.90
N ASP A 9 -25.41 -10.89 -15.64
CA ASP A 9 -24.81 -9.62 -15.19
C ASP A 9 -23.75 -9.79 -14.09
N ASP A 10 -23.45 -11.03 -13.66
CA ASP A 10 -22.56 -11.28 -12.53
C ASP A 10 -21.10 -11.34 -12.99
N LYS A 11 -20.46 -10.17 -13.11
CA LYS A 11 -19.02 -10.09 -13.40
C LYS A 11 -18.26 -10.75 -12.25
N PRO A 12 -17.42 -11.78 -12.51
CA PRO A 12 -16.71 -12.46 -11.46
C PRO A 12 -15.82 -11.47 -10.69
N SER A 13 -15.91 -11.53 -9.37
CA SER A 13 -15.16 -10.68 -8.46
C SER A 13 -13.64 -10.89 -8.62
N PHE A 14 -12.85 -9.88 -8.27
CA PHE A 14 -11.39 -9.96 -8.30
C PHE A 14 -10.85 -11.15 -7.47
N SER A 15 -11.52 -11.52 -6.38
CA SER A 15 -11.15 -12.69 -5.57
C SER A 15 -11.27 -14.00 -6.35
N THR A 16 -12.29 -14.11 -7.20
CA THR A 16 -12.52 -15.27 -8.08
C THR A 16 -11.41 -15.39 -9.10
N TYR A 17 -11.07 -14.29 -9.80
CA TYR A 17 -9.94 -14.25 -10.73
C TYR A 17 -8.61 -14.58 -10.05
N SER A 18 -8.35 -13.98 -8.89
CA SER A 18 -7.11 -14.21 -8.13
C SER A 18 -6.94 -15.68 -7.73
N ARG A 19 -8.04 -16.34 -7.32
CA ARG A 19 -8.04 -17.77 -6.98
C ARG A 19 -7.73 -18.66 -8.17
N ILE A 20 -8.38 -18.43 -9.32
CA ILE A 20 -8.20 -19.23 -10.53
C ILE A 20 -6.77 -19.07 -11.06
N PHE A 21 -6.28 -17.84 -11.14
CA PHE A 21 -4.95 -17.56 -11.68
C PHE A 21 -3.85 -18.18 -10.82
N LYS A 22 -4.01 -18.16 -9.49
CA LYS A 22 -3.12 -18.87 -8.57
C LYS A 22 -3.10 -20.39 -8.84
N HIS A 23 -4.26 -21.00 -9.10
CA HIS A 23 -4.35 -22.43 -9.43
C HIS A 23 -3.73 -22.76 -10.80
N MET A 24 -3.78 -21.82 -11.75
CA MET A 24 -3.19 -21.97 -13.07
C MET A 24 -1.70 -21.56 -13.13
N ASN A 25 -1.06 -21.29 -11.98
CA ASN A 25 0.29 -20.74 -11.88
C ASN A 25 0.52 -19.42 -12.67
N PHE A 26 -0.55 -18.67 -12.95
CA PHE A 26 -0.43 -17.34 -13.55
C PHE A 26 -0.30 -16.28 -12.46
N GLY A 27 0.77 -15.50 -12.54
CA GLY A 27 0.99 -14.35 -11.67
C GLY A 27 0.39 -13.07 -12.27
N PHE A 28 -0.16 -12.20 -11.42
CA PHE A 28 -0.51 -10.85 -11.85
C PHE A 28 0.75 -9.99 -11.93
N HIS A 29 1.01 -9.42 -13.11
CA HIS A 29 2.07 -8.42 -13.24
C HIS A 29 1.68 -7.18 -12.43
N LYS A 30 2.55 -6.78 -11.50
CA LYS A 30 2.38 -5.55 -10.73
C LYS A 30 3.13 -4.43 -11.44
N PRO A 31 2.44 -3.42 -12.00
CA PRO A 31 3.09 -2.30 -12.65
C PRO A 31 4.17 -1.66 -11.76
N LYS A 32 5.23 -1.13 -12.35
CA LYS A 32 6.32 -0.47 -11.61
C LYS A 32 5.82 0.68 -10.73
N LYS A 33 4.78 1.39 -11.18
CA LYS A 33 4.12 2.49 -10.43
C LYS A 33 3.49 2.04 -9.11
N ASP A 34 3.10 0.76 -8.99
CA ASP A 34 2.43 0.22 -7.82
C ASP A 34 3.42 -0.49 -6.86
N GLN A 35 4.73 -0.41 -7.16
CA GLN A 35 5.80 -1.00 -6.36
C GLN A 35 6.48 0.09 -5.52
N CYS A 36 6.71 -0.20 -4.24
CA CYS A 36 7.44 0.72 -3.36
C CYS A 36 8.90 0.86 -3.83
N CYS A 37 9.31 2.08 -4.18
CA CYS A 37 10.66 2.37 -4.66
C CYS A 37 11.75 1.91 -3.67
N LEU A 38 11.58 2.20 -2.37
CA LEU A 38 12.55 1.81 -1.34
C LEU A 38 12.72 0.29 -1.26
N CYS A 39 11.62 -0.47 -1.26
CA CYS A 39 11.68 -1.94 -1.26
C CYS A 39 12.38 -2.47 -2.51
N MET A 40 12.07 -1.91 -3.67
CA MET A 40 12.67 -2.35 -4.93
C MET A 40 14.17 -2.05 -4.99
N SER A 41 14.58 -0.86 -4.53
CA SER A 41 15.99 -0.47 -4.44
C SER A 41 16.77 -1.34 -3.47
N PHE A 42 16.20 -1.69 -2.31
CA PHE A 42 16.86 -2.58 -1.36
C PHE A 42 16.96 -4.02 -1.91
N LEU A 43 15.89 -4.56 -2.50
CA LEU A 43 15.87 -5.94 -3.02
C LEU A 43 16.77 -6.14 -4.25
N LYS A 44 16.86 -5.14 -5.12
CA LYS A 44 17.63 -5.20 -6.37
C LYS A 44 19.00 -4.53 -6.29
N GLY A 45 19.30 -3.86 -5.18
CA GLY A 45 20.56 -3.14 -4.98
C GLY A 45 21.75 -4.08 -4.76
N THR A 46 22.95 -3.54 -4.94
CA THR A 46 24.19 -4.24 -4.56
C THR A 46 24.34 -4.29 -3.04
N GLU A 47 25.24 -5.12 -2.51
CA GLU A 47 25.44 -5.24 -1.05
C GLU A 47 25.83 -3.91 -0.39
N SER A 48 26.63 -3.08 -1.06
CA SER A 48 26.97 -1.74 -0.58
C SER A 48 25.74 -0.82 -0.48
N GLN A 49 24.86 -0.85 -1.49
CA GLN A 49 23.60 -0.07 -1.48
C GLN A 49 22.62 -0.60 -0.43
N LYS A 50 22.59 -1.91 -0.21
CA LYS A 50 21.76 -2.51 0.84
C LYS A 50 22.21 -2.05 2.21
N GLU A 51 23.51 -2.02 2.49
CA GLU A 51 24.01 -1.59 3.79
C GLU A 51 23.64 -0.12 4.05
N GLU A 52 23.80 0.76 3.05
CA GLU A 52 23.37 2.16 3.14
C GLU A 52 21.86 2.31 3.39
N LEU A 53 21.05 1.49 2.72
CA LEU A 53 19.59 1.54 2.83
C LEU A 53 19.02 0.73 4.00
N ARG A 54 19.85 -0.07 4.70
CA ARG A 54 19.41 -1.09 5.67
C ARG A 54 18.59 -0.50 6.81
N THR A 55 19.06 0.59 7.39
CA THR A 55 18.37 1.27 8.50
C THR A 55 17.01 1.81 8.03
N ARG A 56 16.96 2.46 6.87
CA ARG A 56 15.73 3.03 6.30
C ARG A 56 14.73 1.93 5.91
N TYR A 57 15.23 0.85 5.32
CA TYR A 57 14.41 -0.31 4.94
C TYR A 57 13.84 -1.00 6.17
N THR A 58 14.65 -1.25 7.20
CA THR A 58 14.20 -1.88 8.46
C THR A 58 13.08 -1.07 9.11
N LYS A 59 13.24 0.27 9.19
CA LYS A 59 12.20 1.16 9.69
C LYS A 59 10.92 1.09 8.86
N HIS A 60 11.03 1.15 7.53
CA HIS A 60 9.89 1.03 6.62
C HIS A 60 9.13 -0.28 6.82
N ILE A 61 9.83 -1.41 6.95
CA ILE A 61 9.20 -2.71 7.18
C ILE A 61 8.50 -2.76 8.53
N ALA A 62 9.13 -2.25 9.60
CA ALA A 62 8.52 -2.18 10.93
C ALA A 62 7.23 -1.35 10.94
N GLU A 63 7.23 -0.18 10.30
CA GLU A 63 6.03 0.66 10.16
C GLU A 63 4.92 -0.05 9.37
N LYS A 64 5.29 -0.70 8.26
CA LYS A 64 4.35 -1.46 7.42
C LYS A 64 3.70 -2.61 8.17
N VAL A 65 4.44 -3.29 9.04
CA VAL A 65 3.91 -4.37 9.90
C VAL A 65 2.93 -3.77 10.91
N LYS A 66 3.33 -2.72 11.64
CA LYS A 66 2.45 -2.04 12.63
C LYS A 66 1.13 -1.59 12.02
N VAL A 67 1.14 -0.98 10.84
CA VAL A 67 -0.09 -0.53 10.16
C VAL A 67 -0.99 -1.71 9.80
N ARG A 68 -0.41 -2.85 9.40
CA ARG A 68 -1.18 -4.07 9.10
C ARG A 68 -1.79 -4.68 10.34
N GLU A 69 -1.05 -4.70 11.45
CA GLU A 69 -1.54 -5.16 12.76
C GLU A 69 -2.70 -4.30 13.24
N LEU A 70 -2.55 -2.97 13.20
CA LEU A 70 -3.63 -2.03 13.52
C LEU A 70 -4.86 -2.27 12.64
N LYS A 71 -4.68 -2.45 11.33
CA LYS A 71 -5.79 -2.75 10.42
C LYS A 71 -6.45 -4.10 10.71
N SER A 72 -5.70 -5.11 11.16
CA SER A 72 -6.27 -6.40 11.58
C SER A 72 -7.11 -6.24 12.84
N SER A 73 -6.54 -5.61 13.86
CA SER A 73 -7.24 -5.33 15.12
C SER A 73 -8.51 -4.52 14.89
N CYS A 74 -8.48 -3.48 14.05
CA CYS A 74 -9.67 -2.72 13.67
C CYS A 74 -10.75 -3.58 13.00
N LYS A 75 -10.36 -4.57 12.18
CA LYS A 75 -11.33 -5.49 11.57
C LYS A 75 -11.93 -6.44 12.59
N GLU A 76 -11.14 -6.94 13.54
CA GLU A 76 -11.61 -7.81 14.62
C GLU A 76 -12.61 -7.08 15.50
N ILE A 77 -12.32 -5.82 15.87
CA ILE A 77 -13.24 -4.95 16.62
C ILE A 77 -14.53 -4.72 15.85
N ALA A 78 -14.43 -4.40 14.55
CA ALA A 78 -15.59 -4.15 13.69
C ALA A 78 -16.46 -5.41 13.44
N GLN A 79 -15.94 -6.60 13.69
CA GLN A 79 -16.69 -7.86 13.61
C GLN A 79 -17.42 -8.22 14.92
N GLY A 80 -17.16 -7.49 16.01
CA GLY A 80 -17.86 -7.66 17.28
C GLY A 80 -19.31 -7.16 17.25
N GLU A 81 -20.06 -7.43 18.33
CA GLU A 81 -21.49 -7.07 18.43
C GLU A 81 -21.78 -5.57 18.57
N LYS A 82 -20.77 -4.75 18.92
CA LYS A 82 -20.94 -3.29 18.99
C LYS A 82 -20.77 -2.70 17.59
N VAL A 83 -21.80 -1.97 17.15
CA VAL A 83 -21.77 -1.16 15.92
C VAL A 83 -20.79 0.00 16.12
N GLU A 84 -19.50 -0.28 15.93
CA GLU A 84 -18.45 0.73 15.86
C GLU A 84 -18.07 0.95 14.39
N LEU A 85 -18.36 2.15 13.89
CA LEU A 85 -17.98 2.56 12.54
C LEU A 85 -16.47 2.81 12.50
N CYS A 86 -15.70 1.81 12.06
CA CYS A 86 -14.26 1.97 11.83
C CYS A 86 -14.01 2.58 10.43
N THR A 87 -13.45 3.79 10.38
CA THR A 87 -12.99 4.43 9.13
C THR A 87 -11.46 4.47 9.10
N ILE A 88 -10.86 3.99 8.01
CA ILE A 88 -9.40 3.99 7.80
C ILE A 88 -9.13 4.78 6.53
N PHE A 89 -8.47 5.94 6.67
CA PHE A 89 -8.11 6.80 5.55
C PHE A 89 -6.65 6.59 5.14
N ASP A 90 -6.41 6.39 3.84
CA ASP A 90 -5.06 6.48 3.28
C ASP A 90 -4.71 7.95 3.03
N LEU A 91 -4.00 8.54 3.99
CA LEU A 91 -3.59 9.94 3.94
C LEU A 91 -2.43 10.19 2.95
N GLN A 92 -1.77 9.16 2.42
CA GLN A 92 -0.70 9.36 1.44
C GLN A 92 -1.22 9.69 0.03
N GLN A 93 -2.51 9.47 -0.24
CA GLN A 93 -3.08 9.68 -1.58
C GLN A 93 -3.97 10.92 -1.70
N VAL A 94 -4.39 11.55 -0.60
CA VAL A 94 -5.52 12.51 -0.63
C VAL A 94 -5.19 13.93 -0.14
N ILE A 95 -4.01 14.21 0.42
CA ILE A 95 -3.75 15.58 0.89
C ILE A 95 -3.01 16.40 -0.17
N HIS A 96 -3.76 17.19 -0.94
CA HIS A 96 -3.24 18.31 -1.72
C HIS A 96 -2.86 19.46 -0.76
N LEU A 97 -1.79 19.29 0.02
CA LEU A 97 -1.28 20.40 0.83
C LEU A 97 -0.72 21.48 -0.11
N ARG A 98 -1.29 22.69 -0.06
CA ARG A 98 -0.62 23.86 -0.64
C ARG A 98 0.69 24.05 0.09
N ILE A 99 1.79 23.84 -0.60
CA ILE A 99 3.12 24.23 -0.11
C ILE A 99 3.14 25.77 -0.14
N SER A 100 3.16 26.40 1.04
CA SER A 100 3.44 27.83 1.14
C SER A 100 4.88 28.05 0.67
N LYS A 101 5.05 28.74 -0.47
CA LYS A 101 6.37 29.25 -0.87
C LYS A 101 6.74 30.32 0.15
N ARG A 102 7.65 29.98 1.07
CA ARG A 102 8.26 30.97 1.96
C ARG A 102 9.02 31.95 1.05
N THR A 103 8.44 33.11 0.79
CA THR A 103 9.11 34.18 0.06
C THR A 103 10.32 34.55 0.90
N LEU A 104 11.52 34.24 0.41
CA LEU A 104 12.74 34.82 0.94
C LEU A 104 12.63 36.31 0.63
N SER A 105 12.27 37.11 1.64
CA SER A 105 12.48 38.55 1.59
C SER A 105 13.99 38.75 1.54
N SER A 106 14.51 38.97 0.34
CA SER A 106 15.80 39.57 0.13
C SER A 106 15.78 40.95 0.77
N THR A 107 16.27 41.06 2.00
CA THR A 107 16.72 42.33 2.57
C THR A 107 18.00 42.73 1.84
N SER A 108 17.85 43.43 0.71
CA SER A 108 18.92 44.23 0.10
C SER A 108 18.89 45.63 0.71
N GLY A 109 20.07 46.12 1.08
CA GLY A 109 20.28 47.27 1.95
C GLY A 109 19.84 48.63 1.42
N GLY A 110 19.70 49.52 2.40
CA GLY A 110 19.78 50.98 2.32
C GLY A 110 20.45 51.44 3.60
#